data_AF-A0A314UTG0-F1
#
_entry.id   AF-A0A314UTG0-F1
#
_cell.length_a   1.000
_cell.length_b   1.000
_cell.length_c   1.000
_cell.angle_alpha   90.00
_cell.angle_beta   90.00
_cell.angle_gamma   90.00
#
_symmetry.space_group_name_H-M   'P 1'
#
loop_
_entity.id
_entity.type
_entity.pdbx_description
1 polymer ?
#
loop_
_entity_poly.entity_id
_entity_poly.type
_entity_poly.pdbx_seq_one_letter_code
_entity_poly.pdbx_strand_id
1 'polypeptide(L)'
;MSNRNPKSPYDSLMTQDQLIDSLTSHISLYHSHSNTSDLKPNPNPRSAILKWFSSLTLHQRQAHLTAVDSKFVRILIQMLGKLRTNSHGFFILLPDLPSGDLPTLCFKRSSGLLSRVSESNELERRIFESTRLFASREGEKIEECSCSVKDLDTVSVSEGLVENVDRFVAVMDEISNGGFLRGEESDLGLDWVEFKWLKDKGYYSMEAFVANRLEVALRLAWLSCSNGKKRGVKLKEKMSAAGLAANVYWRKKGCVDSWGNLDLATRRNVLTSVLGKSAKPLILEILKGTSSEVGDEMWLFNTGVEQPLRYNHNVFTRKTVPKLVADTEFGSSIIPASLSGESAS
;
A
#
# COMPACT_ATOMS: atom_id res chain seq x y z
N MET A 1 12.24 61.38 -15.87
CA MET A 1 10.87 60.87 -15.66
C MET A 1 10.70 59.62 -16.50
N SER A 2 10.40 58.51 -15.84
CA SER A 2 10.37 57.13 -16.38
C SER A 2 9.00 56.85 -16.99
N ASN A 3 8.95 56.50 -18.29
CA ASN A 3 7.74 55.97 -18.90
C ASN A 3 7.80 54.44 -18.84
N ARG A 4 7.08 53.86 -17.87
CA ARG A 4 6.85 52.41 -17.76
C ARG A 4 5.64 52.05 -18.62
N ASN A 5 5.85 51.21 -19.63
CA ASN A 5 4.78 50.42 -20.23
C ASN A 5 4.28 49.37 -19.22
N PRO A 6 2.96 49.17 -19.07
CA PRO A 6 2.44 48.06 -18.27
C PRO A 6 2.57 46.76 -19.07
N LYS A 7 3.30 45.79 -18.51
CA LYS A 7 3.35 44.41 -19.03
C LYS A 7 2.03 43.69 -18.67
N SER A 8 1.34 43.19 -19.68
CA SER A 8 0.24 42.22 -19.58
C SER A 8 0.71 40.95 -18.84
N PRO A 9 -0.07 40.39 -17.88
CA PRO A 9 0.35 39.23 -17.11
C PRO A 9 -0.45 37.97 -17.46
N TYR A 10 -0.49 37.52 -18.71
CA TYR A 10 -0.96 36.17 -19.04
C TYR A 10 -0.29 35.66 -20.31
N ASP A 11 0.80 34.92 -20.16
CA ASP A 11 1.27 33.92 -21.12
C ASP A 11 2.20 32.96 -20.38
N SER A 12 1.61 32.06 -19.59
CA SER A 12 2.31 30.87 -19.10
C SER A 12 2.34 29.88 -20.26
N LEU A 13 3.46 29.88 -20.99
CA LEU A 13 3.73 28.94 -22.06
C LEU A 13 3.81 27.52 -21.45
N MET A 14 2.69 26.77 -21.48
CA MET A 14 2.73 25.33 -21.24
C MET A 14 3.71 24.71 -22.25
N THR A 15 4.66 23.92 -21.77
CA THR A 15 5.57 23.20 -22.66
C THR A 15 4.79 22.18 -23.46
N GLN A 16 5.15 21.99 -24.73
CA GLN A 16 4.47 21.09 -25.67
C GLN A 16 4.30 19.67 -25.08
N ASP A 17 5.28 19.21 -24.29
CA ASP A 17 5.22 17.93 -23.59
C ASP A 17 4.10 17.85 -22.53
N GLN A 18 3.87 18.93 -21.79
CA GLN A 18 2.76 19.01 -20.82
C GLN A 18 1.41 19.01 -21.53
N LEU A 19 1.34 19.59 -22.72
CA LEU A 19 0.12 19.66 -23.52
C LEU A 19 -0.20 18.28 -24.12
N ILE A 20 0.80 17.58 -24.65
CA ILE A 20 0.66 16.20 -25.13
C ILE A 20 0.30 15.26 -23.98
N ASP A 21 0.92 15.42 -22.81
CA ASP A 21 0.60 14.62 -21.62
C ASP A 21 -0.84 14.87 -21.11
N SER A 22 -1.30 16.13 -21.17
CA SER A 22 -2.65 16.52 -20.80
C SER A 22 -3.69 15.97 -21.77
N LEU A 23 -3.43 16.05 -23.08
CA LEU A 23 -4.32 15.54 -24.12
C LEU A 23 -4.42 14.00 -24.04
N THR A 24 -3.28 13.32 -23.84
CA THR A 24 -3.24 11.86 -23.68
C THR A 24 -4.02 11.43 -22.44
N SER A 25 -3.87 12.16 -21.32
CA SER A 25 -4.64 11.89 -20.10
C SER A 25 -6.15 12.10 -20.30
N HIS A 26 -6.54 13.09 -21.09
CA HIS A 26 -7.94 13.37 -21.38
C HIS A 26 -8.56 12.27 -22.27
N ILE A 27 -7.79 11.76 -23.24
CA ILE A 27 -8.19 10.66 -24.10
C ILE A 27 -8.32 9.35 -23.29
N SER A 28 -7.38 9.07 -22.39
CA SER A 28 -7.44 7.90 -21.49
C SER A 28 -8.68 7.89 -20.58
N LEU A 29 -9.10 9.06 -20.09
CA LEU A 29 -10.32 9.23 -19.27
C LEU A 29 -11.61 8.94 -20.04
N TYR A 30 -11.68 9.27 -21.33
CA TYR A 30 -12.85 8.96 -22.14
C TYR A 30 -12.90 7.49 -22.57
N HIS A 31 -11.74 6.88 -22.81
CA HIS A 31 -11.68 5.47 -23.17
C HIS A 31 -11.87 4.51 -21.98
N SER A 32 -11.58 4.93 -20.75
CA SER A 32 -11.80 4.10 -19.55
C SER A 32 -13.27 3.79 -19.28
N HIS A 33 -14.20 4.60 -19.78
CA HIS A 33 -15.65 4.41 -19.61
C HIS A 33 -16.36 3.76 -20.81
N SER A 34 -15.65 3.46 -21.90
CA SER A 34 -16.26 3.08 -23.19
C SER A 34 -16.22 1.58 -23.54
N ASN A 35 -15.82 0.69 -22.64
CA ASN A 35 -15.84 -0.75 -22.88
C ASN A 35 -17.07 -1.42 -22.25
N THR A 36 -18.23 -1.15 -22.83
CA THR A 36 -19.37 -2.08 -22.78
C THR A 36 -19.49 -2.77 -24.13
N SER A 37 -18.68 -3.81 -24.37
CA SER A 37 -18.95 -4.73 -25.49
C SER A 37 -18.56 -6.18 -25.18
N ASP A 38 -19.54 -7.02 -25.47
CA ASP A 38 -19.52 -8.46 -25.74
C ASP A 38 -19.17 -9.45 -24.61
N LEU A 39 -20.20 -9.68 -23.78
CA LEU A 39 -20.36 -10.91 -23.00
C LEU A 39 -20.56 -12.11 -23.95
N LYS A 40 -19.47 -12.71 -24.43
CA LYS A 40 -19.52 -14.13 -24.84
C LYS A 40 -19.58 -14.99 -23.58
N PRO A 41 -20.53 -15.94 -23.47
CA PRO A 41 -20.66 -16.80 -22.31
C PRO A 41 -19.58 -17.89 -22.37
N ASN A 42 -18.36 -17.54 -21.98
CA ASN A 42 -17.46 -18.54 -21.42
C ASN A 42 -17.95 -18.83 -19.99
N PRO A 43 -17.90 -20.07 -19.48
CA PRO A 43 -18.18 -20.34 -18.08
C PRO A 43 -17.07 -19.69 -17.24
N ASN A 44 -17.26 -18.41 -16.91
CA ASN A 44 -16.32 -17.63 -16.14
C ASN A 44 -16.21 -18.27 -14.73
N PRO A 45 -15.02 -18.70 -14.28
CA PRO A 45 -14.84 -19.30 -12.96
C PRO A 45 -15.14 -18.31 -11.82
N ARG A 46 -15.30 -17.01 -12.09
CA ARG A 46 -15.60 -15.95 -11.12
C ARG A 46 -16.66 -16.34 -10.11
N SER A 47 -17.83 -16.83 -10.53
CA SER A 47 -18.91 -17.16 -9.60
C SER A 47 -18.52 -18.31 -8.66
N ALA A 48 -17.79 -19.31 -9.15
CA ALA A 48 -17.28 -20.41 -8.35
C ALA A 48 -16.19 -19.96 -7.36
N ILE A 49 -15.25 -19.12 -7.82
CA ILE A 49 -14.21 -18.52 -6.98
C ILE A 49 -14.83 -17.70 -5.86
N LEU A 50 -15.80 -16.83 -6.18
CA LEU A 50 -16.47 -15.99 -5.18
C LEU A 50 -17.29 -16.82 -4.20
N LYS A 51 -18.02 -17.84 -4.68
CA LYS A 51 -18.76 -18.76 -3.81
C LYS A 51 -17.84 -19.48 -2.83
N TRP A 52 -16.69 -19.96 -3.32
CA TRP A 52 -15.67 -20.56 -2.46
C TRP A 52 -15.11 -19.55 -1.47
N PHE A 53 -14.71 -18.37 -1.92
CA PHE A 53 -14.12 -17.35 -1.06
C PHE A 53 -15.08 -16.91 0.06
N SER A 54 -16.38 -16.80 -0.24
CA SER A 54 -17.43 -16.55 0.74
C SER A 54 -17.60 -17.67 1.75
N SER A 55 -17.32 -18.94 1.38
CA SER A 55 -17.40 -20.08 2.31
C SER A 55 -16.26 -20.12 3.34
N LEU A 56 -15.18 -19.37 3.12
CA LEU A 56 -14.02 -19.32 4.00
C LEU A 56 -14.25 -18.42 5.21
N THR A 57 -13.57 -18.72 6.31
CA THR A 57 -13.50 -17.83 7.48
C THR A 57 -12.64 -16.60 7.19
N LEU A 58 -12.82 -15.53 7.96
CA LEU A 58 -12.08 -14.26 7.80
C LEU A 58 -10.56 -14.49 7.72
N HIS A 59 -10.01 -15.29 8.63
CA HIS A 59 -8.56 -15.57 8.65
C HIS A 59 -8.11 -16.46 7.50
N GLN A 60 -8.94 -17.40 7.05
CA GLN A 60 -8.65 -18.19 5.85
C GLN A 60 -8.59 -17.28 4.61
N ARG A 61 -9.50 -16.30 4.50
CA ARG A 61 -9.47 -15.32 3.40
C ARG A 61 -8.16 -14.53 3.40
N GLN A 62 -7.71 -14.03 4.55
CA GLN A 62 -6.41 -13.34 4.65
C GLN A 62 -5.24 -14.27 4.32
N ALA A 63 -5.25 -15.51 4.80
CA ALA A 63 -4.21 -16.49 4.52
C ALA A 63 -4.09 -16.76 3.01
N HIS A 64 -5.22 -16.92 2.31
CA HIS A 64 -5.25 -17.16 0.87
C HIS A 64 -4.95 -15.93 0.01
N LEU A 65 -5.09 -14.71 0.56
CA LEU A 65 -4.67 -13.46 -0.09
C LEU A 65 -3.22 -13.08 0.24
N THR A 66 -2.56 -13.80 1.15
CA THR A 66 -1.16 -13.57 1.49
C THR A 66 -0.26 -14.11 0.39
N ALA A 67 0.72 -13.31 -0.04
CA ALA A 67 1.69 -13.71 -1.04
C ALA A 67 3.12 -13.44 -0.55
N VAL A 68 4.00 -14.43 -0.69
CA VAL A 68 5.44 -14.31 -0.43
C VAL A 68 6.15 -14.10 -1.75
N ASP A 69 6.65 -12.89 -1.96
CA ASP A 69 7.32 -12.45 -3.18
C ASP A 69 8.21 -11.23 -2.91
N SER A 70 9.49 -11.49 -2.68
CA SER A 70 10.48 -10.45 -2.39
C SER A 70 10.66 -9.45 -3.52
N LYS A 71 10.50 -9.87 -4.79
CA LYS A 71 10.64 -8.98 -5.94
C LYS A 71 9.46 -8.01 -6.02
N PHE A 72 8.25 -8.52 -5.83
CA PHE A 72 7.04 -7.69 -5.76
C PHE A 72 7.10 -6.67 -4.60
N VAL A 73 7.51 -7.10 -3.40
CA VAL A 73 7.62 -6.21 -2.24
C VAL A 73 8.68 -5.12 -2.47
N ARG A 74 9.81 -5.44 -3.10
CA ARG A 74 10.81 -4.44 -3.50
C ARG A 74 10.25 -3.39 -4.44
N ILE A 75 9.45 -3.78 -5.44
CA ILE A 75 8.79 -2.83 -6.35
C ILE A 75 7.79 -1.95 -5.58
N LEU A 76 7.00 -2.52 -4.67
CA LEU A 76 6.08 -1.73 -3.84
C LEU A 76 6.82 -0.69 -3.00
N ILE A 77 7.96 -1.07 -2.41
CA ILE A 77 8.80 -0.14 -1.64
C ILE A 77 9.35 0.96 -2.55
N GLN A 78 9.77 0.64 -3.77
CA GLN A 78 10.21 1.63 -4.76
C GLN A 78 9.08 2.59 -5.17
N MET A 79 7.88 2.08 -5.45
CA MET A 79 6.69 2.88 -5.74
C MET A 79 6.37 3.83 -4.57
N LEU A 80 6.35 3.31 -3.34
CA LEU A 80 6.10 4.09 -2.14
C LEU A 80 7.15 5.21 -1.95
N GLY A 81 8.43 4.91 -2.21
CA GLY A 81 9.50 5.91 -2.17
C GLY A 81 9.30 7.03 -3.20
N LYS A 82 8.86 6.69 -4.42
CA LYS A 82 8.53 7.68 -5.46
C LYS A 82 7.32 8.54 -5.11
N LEU A 83 6.28 7.95 -4.52
CA LEU A 83 5.11 8.70 -4.05
C LEU A 83 5.47 9.69 -2.94
N ARG A 84 6.29 9.28 -1.97
CA ARG A 84 6.75 10.14 -0.87
C ARG A 84 7.58 11.34 -1.35
N THR A 85 8.37 11.15 -2.41
CA THR A 85 9.24 12.22 -2.95
C THR A 85 8.51 13.16 -3.92
N ASN A 86 7.48 12.68 -4.63
CA ASN A 86 6.84 13.42 -5.73
C ASN A 86 5.35 13.73 -5.52
N SER A 87 4.84 13.51 -4.30
CA SER A 87 3.44 13.63 -3.82
C SER A 87 2.45 12.64 -4.44
N HIS A 88 2.26 12.67 -5.77
CA HIS A 88 1.31 11.80 -6.45
C HIS A 88 1.76 11.46 -7.88
N GLY A 89 1.50 10.24 -8.30
CA GLY A 89 1.75 9.80 -9.67
C GLY A 89 1.39 8.34 -9.89
N PHE A 90 1.55 7.93 -11.15
CA PHE A 90 1.20 6.61 -11.63
C PHE A 90 2.43 5.88 -12.12
N PHE A 91 2.31 4.56 -12.23
CA PHE A 91 3.39 3.65 -12.54
C PHE A 91 3.06 2.79 -13.75
N ILE A 92 4.10 2.33 -14.42
CA ILE A 92 4.00 1.24 -15.39
C ILE A 92 5.26 0.39 -15.25
N LEU A 93 5.09 -0.93 -15.28
CA LEU A 93 6.19 -1.88 -15.30
C LEU A 93 6.54 -2.25 -16.73
N LEU A 94 7.83 -2.25 -17.02
CA LEU A 94 8.39 -2.67 -18.29
C LEU A 94 9.22 -3.94 -18.06
N PRO A 95 8.60 -5.14 -18.13
CA PRO A 95 9.31 -6.40 -17.93
C PRO A 95 10.34 -6.67 -19.02
N ASP A 96 10.16 -6.12 -20.23
CA ASP A 96 11.06 -6.29 -21.37
C ASP A 96 12.37 -5.50 -21.25
N LEU A 97 12.42 -4.54 -20.30
CA LEU A 97 13.60 -3.75 -19.99
C LEU A 97 13.99 -3.98 -18.53
N PRO A 98 14.70 -5.08 -18.21
CA PRO A 98 15.09 -5.35 -16.84
C PRO A 98 16.16 -4.36 -16.36
N SER A 99 15.97 -3.82 -15.15
CA SER A 99 16.96 -3.05 -14.41
C SER A 99 17.52 -3.92 -13.28
N GLY A 100 18.53 -4.74 -13.61
CA GLY A 100 19.03 -5.80 -12.73
C GLY A 100 18.05 -6.97 -12.65
N ASP A 101 17.71 -7.42 -11.44
CA ASP A 101 16.80 -8.55 -11.18
C ASP A 101 15.31 -8.19 -11.21
N LEU A 102 14.99 -6.90 -11.38
CA LEU A 102 13.64 -6.33 -11.35
C LEU A 102 13.27 -5.69 -12.71
N PRO A 103 11.99 -5.70 -13.10
CA PRO A 103 11.50 -4.94 -14.24
C PRO A 103 11.74 -3.45 -14.04
N THR A 104 11.92 -2.71 -15.14
CA THR A 104 12.02 -1.25 -15.06
C THR A 104 10.68 -0.67 -14.61
N LEU A 105 10.72 0.14 -13.56
CA LEU A 105 9.58 0.87 -13.03
C LEU A 105 9.62 2.30 -13.55
N CYS A 106 8.69 2.65 -14.43
CA CYS A 106 8.52 4.02 -14.89
C CYS A 106 7.49 4.75 -14.01
N PHE A 107 7.80 5.99 -13.65
CA PHE A 107 6.94 6.84 -12.83
C PHE A 107 6.50 8.06 -13.63
N LYS A 108 5.19 8.27 -13.73
CA LYS A 108 4.58 9.48 -14.29
C LYS A 108 4.00 10.30 -13.16
N ARG A 109 4.62 11.45 -12.89
CA ARG A 109 4.07 12.41 -11.93
C ARG A 109 2.76 12.96 -12.48
N SER A 110 1.75 13.04 -11.64
CA SER A 110 0.50 13.72 -11.96
C SER A 110 0.36 14.96 -11.07
N SER A 111 -0.19 16.04 -11.61
CA SER A 111 -0.44 17.27 -10.85
C SER A 111 -1.82 17.84 -11.18
N GLY A 112 -2.30 18.76 -10.35
CA GLY A 112 -3.54 19.47 -10.59
C GLY A 112 -4.78 18.61 -10.30
N LEU A 113 -5.67 18.45 -11.28
CA LEU A 113 -6.95 17.77 -11.08
C LEU A 113 -6.76 16.29 -10.73
N LEU A 114 -5.85 15.60 -11.42
CA LEU A 114 -5.61 14.16 -11.21
C LEU A 114 -5.11 13.84 -9.80
N SER A 115 -4.29 14.71 -9.21
CA SER A 115 -3.86 14.53 -7.82
C SER A 115 -4.98 14.78 -6.82
N ARG A 116 -5.94 15.67 -7.12
CA ARG A 116 -7.10 15.91 -6.25
C ARG A 116 -8.11 14.77 -6.32
N VAL A 117 -8.32 14.19 -7.51
CA VAL A 117 -9.21 13.04 -7.68
C VAL A 117 -8.64 11.81 -6.97
N SER A 118 -7.33 11.58 -7.06
CA SER A 118 -6.72 10.46 -6.33
C SER A 118 -6.69 10.67 -4.82
N GLU A 119 -6.43 11.90 -4.34
CA GLU A 119 -6.53 12.23 -2.91
C GLU A 119 -7.93 11.93 -2.35
N SER A 120 -8.97 12.09 -3.16
CA SER A 120 -10.37 11.79 -2.78
C SER A 120 -10.80 10.35 -3.07
N ASN A 121 -9.91 9.50 -3.61
CA ASN A 121 -10.23 8.11 -3.89
C ASN A 121 -10.19 7.26 -2.62
N GLU A 122 -11.35 7.14 -1.97
CA GLU A 122 -11.51 6.36 -0.74
C GLU A 122 -11.19 4.87 -0.93
N LEU A 123 -11.38 4.33 -2.12
CA LEU A 123 -11.19 2.90 -2.39
C LEU A 123 -9.72 2.54 -2.54
N GLU A 124 -8.97 3.36 -3.27
CA GLU A 124 -7.51 3.24 -3.35
C GLU A 124 -6.90 3.42 -1.97
N ARG A 125 -7.29 4.49 -1.24
CA ARG A 125 -6.85 4.70 0.14
C ARG A 125 -7.13 3.48 1.02
N ARG A 126 -8.29 2.86 0.87
CA ARG A 126 -8.65 1.67 1.64
C ARG A 126 -7.77 0.45 1.32
N ILE A 127 -7.40 0.22 0.06
CA ILE A 127 -6.42 -0.83 -0.28
C ILE A 127 -5.06 -0.50 0.33
N PHE A 128 -4.61 0.75 0.19
CA PHE A 128 -3.35 1.20 0.75
C PHE A 128 -3.28 0.98 2.27
N GLU A 129 -4.26 1.48 3.01
CA GLU A 129 -4.38 1.36 4.46
C GLU A 129 -4.59 -0.08 4.93
N SER A 130 -5.11 -0.95 4.07
CA SER A 130 -5.31 -2.37 4.37
C SER A 130 -4.08 -3.22 4.07
N THR A 131 -3.15 -2.74 3.26
CA THR A 131 -1.95 -3.51 2.89
C THR A 131 -1.02 -3.67 4.09
N ARG A 132 -0.51 -4.88 4.30
CA ARG A 132 0.43 -5.22 5.38
C ARG A 132 1.65 -5.89 4.78
N LEU A 133 2.84 -5.43 5.16
CA LEU A 133 4.11 -6.01 4.75
C LEU A 133 4.82 -6.59 5.97
N PHE A 134 5.41 -7.77 5.82
CA PHE A 134 6.23 -8.40 6.86
C PHE A 134 7.25 -9.37 6.25
N ALA A 135 8.20 -9.83 7.07
CA ALA A 135 9.21 -10.79 6.67
C ALA A 135 8.72 -12.23 6.96
N SER A 136 8.80 -13.11 5.97
CA SER A 136 8.35 -14.52 6.10
C SER A 136 9.22 -15.34 7.07
N ARG A 137 10.46 -14.90 7.26
CA ARG A 137 11.50 -15.49 8.12
C ARG A 137 11.66 -14.77 9.45
N GLU A 138 10.75 -13.85 9.78
CA GLU A 138 10.77 -13.15 11.06
C GLU A 138 10.75 -14.17 12.22
N GLY A 139 11.74 -14.10 13.10
CA GLY A 139 11.89 -15.01 14.24
C GLY A 139 12.66 -16.32 13.98
N GLU A 140 13.14 -16.58 12.76
CA GLU A 140 14.00 -17.76 12.49
C GLU A 140 15.43 -17.60 13.01
N LYS A 141 15.91 -16.36 13.15
CA LYS A 141 17.23 -16.04 13.70
C LYS A 141 17.08 -15.32 15.04
N ILE A 142 17.69 -15.87 16.08
CA ILE A 142 17.63 -15.35 17.46
C ILE A 142 18.46 -14.06 17.62
N GLU A 143 19.44 -13.85 16.73
CA GLU A 143 20.45 -12.78 16.86
C GLU A 143 20.02 -11.43 16.26
N GLU A 144 18.98 -11.41 15.41
CA GLU A 144 18.56 -10.22 14.65
C GLU A 144 17.16 -9.77 15.14
N CYS A 145 17.10 -9.01 16.23
CA CYS A 145 15.88 -8.27 16.64
C CYS A 145 15.66 -6.98 15.83
N SER A 146 16.22 -6.89 14.62
CA SER A 146 16.06 -5.78 13.70
C SER A 146 15.41 -6.29 12.40
N CYS A 147 14.17 -5.89 12.16
CA CYS A 147 13.54 -6.12 10.86
C CYS A 147 14.15 -5.12 9.85
N SER A 148 15.02 -5.58 8.95
CA SER A 148 15.47 -4.73 7.85
C SER A 148 14.36 -4.63 6.82
N VAL A 149 14.23 -3.47 6.17
CA VAL A 149 13.38 -3.31 4.98
C VAL A 149 13.81 -4.30 3.88
N LYS A 150 15.09 -4.71 3.86
CA LYS A 150 15.63 -5.73 2.93
C LYS A 150 15.02 -7.12 3.15
N ASP A 151 14.50 -7.40 4.35
CA ASP A 151 13.96 -8.70 4.74
C ASP A 151 12.44 -8.82 4.48
N LEU A 152 11.79 -7.71 4.12
CA LEU A 152 10.36 -7.72 3.75
C LEU A 152 10.17 -8.46 2.43
N ASP A 153 9.39 -9.52 2.47
CA ASP A 153 9.10 -10.37 1.32
C ASP A 153 7.64 -10.80 1.23
N THR A 154 6.83 -10.48 2.24
CA THR A 154 5.44 -10.95 2.32
C THR A 154 4.48 -9.78 2.30
N VAL A 155 3.44 -9.89 1.47
CA VAL A 155 2.30 -8.97 1.42
C VAL A 155 1.03 -9.69 1.87
N SER A 156 0.24 -9.02 2.70
CA SER A 156 -1.07 -9.47 3.17
C SER A 156 -2.02 -8.27 3.32
N VAL A 157 -3.24 -8.52 3.78
CA VAL A 157 -4.30 -7.52 3.92
C VAL A 157 -4.91 -7.51 5.32
N SER A 158 -5.45 -6.37 5.72
CA SER A 158 -6.16 -6.18 6.99
C SER A 158 -7.46 -7.00 7.05
N GLU A 159 -7.92 -7.27 8.27
CA GLU A 159 -9.17 -8.01 8.51
C GLU A 159 -10.37 -7.27 7.93
N GLY A 160 -10.43 -5.95 8.15
CA GLY A 160 -11.54 -5.09 7.70
C GLY A 160 -11.67 -4.95 6.18
N LEU A 161 -10.67 -5.34 5.39
CA LEU A 161 -10.80 -5.40 3.93
C LEU A 161 -11.58 -6.64 3.49
N VAL A 162 -11.39 -7.78 4.16
CA VAL A 162 -11.87 -9.11 3.72
C VAL A 162 -13.03 -9.66 4.56
N GLU A 163 -13.40 -8.95 5.62
CA GLU A 163 -14.53 -9.26 6.50
C GLU A 163 -15.83 -9.44 5.70
N ASN A 164 -16.16 -8.45 4.87
CA ASN A 164 -17.31 -8.48 3.98
C ASN A 164 -16.87 -8.74 2.53
N VAL A 165 -17.22 -9.92 2.00
CA VAL A 165 -16.82 -10.34 0.65
C VAL A 165 -17.45 -9.46 -0.42
N ASP A 166 -18.73 -9.10 -0.31
CA ASP A 166 -19.40 -8.27 -1.32
C ASP A 166 -18.74 -6.89 -1.41
N ARG A 167 -18.39 -6.31 -0.26
CA ARG A 167 -17.67 -5.04 -0.18
C ARG A 167 -16.25 -5.16 -0.73
N PHE A 168 -15.55 -6.27 -0.46
CA PHE A 168 -14.24 -6.56 -1.06
C PHE A 168 -14.34 -6.64 -2.58
N VAL A 169 -15.30 -7.41 -3.10
CA VAL A 169 -15.52 -7.57 -4.55
C VAL A 169 -15.86 -6.23 -5.20
N ALA A 170 -16.71 -5.41 -4.57
CA ALA A 170 -17.05 -4.08 -5.07
C ALA A 170 -15.81 -3.17 -5.18
N VAL A 171 -14.93 -3.16 -4.17
CA VAL A 171 -13.67 -2.41 -4.20
C VAL A 171 -12.77 -2.90 -5.35
N MET A 172 -12.63 -4.22 -5.50
CA MET A 172 -11.80 -4.81 -6.54
C MET A 172 -12.36 -4.59 -7.94
N ASP A 173 -13.68 -4.64 -8.11
CA ASP A 173 -14.35 -4.32 -9.37
C ASP A 173 -14.17 -2.86 -9.73
N GLU A 174 -14.35 -1.93 -8.80
CA GLU A 174 -14.19 -0.50 -9.10
C GLU A 174 -12.75 -0.19 -9.53
N ILE A 175 -11.76 -0.69 -8.80
CA ILE A 175 -10.35 -0.49 -9.16
C ILE A 175 -10.00 -1.14 -10.49
N SER A 176 -10.59 -2.30 -10.81
CA SER A 176 -10.34 -3.03 -12.06
C SER A 176 -11.25 -2.60 -13.22
N ASN A 177 -12.11 -1.59 -13.06
CA ASN A 177 -13.15 -1.24 -14.02
C ASN A 177 -14.04 -2.45 -14.41
N GLY A 178 -14.37 -3.30 -13.44
CA GLY A 178 -15.15 -4.53 -13.59
C GLY A 178 -14.36 -5.73 -14.10
N GLY A 179 -13.04 -5.62 -14.30
CA GLY A 179 -12.18 -6.68 -14.84
C GLY A 179 -11.82 -7.80 -13.86
N PHE A 180 -12.01 -7.59 -12.56
CA PHE A 180 -11.61 -8.51 -11.49
C PHE A 180 -12.17 -9.92 -11.69
N LEU A 181 -11.34 -10.96 -11.69
CA LEU A 181 -11.73 -12.36 -11.92
C LEU A 181 -12.42 -12.65 -13.26
N ARG A 182 -12.43 -11.72 -14.23
CA ARG A 182 -13.07 -11.93 -15.54
C ARG A 182 -12.10 -12.33 -16.66
N GLY A 183 -10.80 -12.11 -16.46
CA GLY A 183 -9.76 -12.50 -17.42
C GLY A 183 -9.38 -13.99 -17.39
N GLU A 184 -8.63 -14.44 -18.40
CA GLU A 184 -8.13 -15.81 -18.51
C GLU A 184 -7.06 -16.17 -17.46
N GLU A 185 -6.87 -17.47 -17.22
CA GLU A 185 -5.93 -18.02 -16.21
C GLU A 185 -4.54 -18.34 -16.77
N SER A 186 -4.31 -18.14 -18.07
CA SER A 186 -3.10 -18.59 -18.79
C SER A 186 -1.79 -18.05 -18.22
N ASP A 187 -1.84 -16.85 -17.64
CA ASP A 187 -0.64 -16.08 -17.30
C ASP A 187 -0.18 -16.29 -15.85
N LEU A 188 -0.94 -17.04 -15.03
CA LEU A 188 -0.66 -17.25 -13.59
C LEU A 188 0.68 -17.95 -13.30
N GLY A 189 1.30 -18.58 -14.30
CA GLY A 189 2.60 -19.24 -14.20
C GLY A 189 3.81 -18.33 -14.48
N LEU A 190 3.58 -17.07 -14.88
CA LEU A 190 4.64 -16.11 -15.16
C LEU A 190 5.19 -15.47 -13.86
N ASP A 191 6.38 -14.89 -13.94
CA ASP A 191 6.99 -14.19 -12.81
C ASP A 191 6.37 -12.81 -12.58
N TRP A 192 5.95 -12.14 -13.65
CA TRP A 192 5.24 -10.87 -13.63
C TRP A 192 3.85 -11.04 -14.24
N VAL A 193 2.88 -11.32 -13.39
CA VAL A 193 1.49 -11.50 -13.82
C VAL A 193 0.78 -10.15 -13.75
N GLU A 194 0.47 -9.58 -14.90
CA GLU A 194 -0.40 -8.41 -15.03
C GLU A 194 -1.63 -8.79 -15.84
N PHE A 195 -2.79 -8.77 -15.19
CA PHE A 195 -4.04 -9.06 -15.89
C PHE A 195 -4.34 -7.99 -16.94
N LYS A 196 -5.11 -8.39 -17.95
CA LYS A 196 -5.54 -7.49 -19.04
C LYS A 196 -6.11 -6.18 -18.52
N TRP A 197 -6.95 -6.21 -17.48
CA TRP A 197 -7.55 -4.98 -16.93
C TRP A 197 -6.51 -3.99 -16.37
N LEU A 198 -5.38 -4.48 -15.86
CA LEU A 198 -4.30 -3.62 -15.38
C LEU A 198 -3.51 -3.05 -16.57
N LYS A 199 -3.20 -3.89 -17.56
CA LYS A 199 -2.52 -3.48 -18.80
C LYS A 199 -3.33 -2.44 -19.57
N ASP A 200 -4.64 -2.61 -19.65
CA ASP A 200 -5.56 -1.70 -20.33
C ASP A 200 -5.62 -0.31 -19.67
N LYS A 201 -5.18 -0.15 -18.40
CA LYS A 201 -5.03 1.17 -17.75
C LYS A 201 -3.78 1.92 -18.22
N GLY A 202 -2.77 1.22 -18.75
CA GLY A 202 -1.46 1.79 -19.06
C GLY A 202 -0.72 2.20 -17.79
N TYR A 203 -0.82 3.47 -17.40
CA TYR A 203 -0.28 3.95 -16.13
C TYR A 203 -1.29 3.70 -15.00
N TYR A 204 -0.88 2.95 -13.98
CA TYR A 204 -1.74 2.55 -12.87
C TYR A 204 -1.21 3.01 -11.51
N SER A 205 -2.11 3.09 -10.53
CA SER A 205 -1.79 3.43 -9.15
C SER A 205 -1.11 2.25 -8.44
N MET A 206 -0.41 2.52 -7.34
CA MET A 206 0.21 1.46 -6.54
C MET A 206 -0.86 0.51 -5.98
N GLU A 207 -2.03 1.03 -5.68
CA GLU A 207 -3.20 0.34 -5.18
C GLU A 207 -3.78 -0.63 -6.23
N ALA A 208 -3.86 -0.19 -7.49
CA ALA A 208 -4.21 -1.08 -8.60
C ALA A 208 -3.18 -2.21 -8.80
N PHE A 209 -1.89 -1.92 -8.59
CA PHE A 209 -0.85 -2.95 -8.63
C PHE A 209 -0.99 -3.96 -7.49
N VAL A 210 -1.32 -3.51 -6.27
CA VAL A 210 -1.65 -4.40 -5.14
C VAL A 210 -2.91 -5.21 -5.45
N ALA A 211 -3.96 -4.60 -5.98
CA ALA A 211 -5.20 -5.29 -6.35
C ALA A 211 -4.94 -6.42 -7.36
N ASN A 212 -4.12 -6.16 -8.38
CA ASN A 212 -3.67 -7.20 -9.31
C ASN A 212 -2.98 -8.35 -8.56
N ARG A 213 -2.11 -8.06 -7.60
CA ARG A 213 -1.46 -9.11 -6.81
C ARG A 213 -2.43 -9.92 -5.94
N LEU A 214 -3.42 -9.27 -5.34
CA LEU A 214 -4.48 -9.94 -4.58
C LEU A 214 -5.31 -10.87 -5.47
N GLU A 215 -5.61 -10.45 -6.70
CA GLU A 215 -6.30 -11.32 -7.66
C GLU A 215 -5.45 -12.54 -8.04
N VAL A 216 -4.14 -12.37 -8.27
CA VAL A 216 -3.22 -13.48 -8.53
C VAL A 216 -3.21 -14.46 -7.36
N ALA A 217 -3.05 -13.96 -6.12
CA ALA A 217 -3.06 -14.79 -4.92
C ALA A 217 -4.38 -15.57 -4.77
N LEU A 218 -5.52 -14.90 -4.98
CA LEU A 218 -6.84 -15.50 -4.90
C LEU A 218 -7.04 -16.62 -5.92
N ARG A 219 -6.67 -16.38 -7.20
CA ARG A 219 -6.78 -17.38 -8.26
C ARG A 219 -5.85 -18.57 -8.00
N LEU A 220 -4.60 -18.33 -7.58
CA LEU A 220 -3.67 -19.39 -7.22
C LEU A 220 -4.16 -20.22 -6.03
N ALA A 221 -4.72 -19.59 -5.00
CA ALA A 221 -5.29 -20.28 -3.85
C ALA A 221 -6.50 -21.14 -4.24
N TRP A 222 -7.42 -20.59 -5.03
CA TRP A 222 -8.56 -21.36 -5.56
C TRP A 222 -8.10 -22.55 -6.40
N LEU A 223 -7.10 -22.35 -7.25
CA LEU A 223 -6.52 -23.41 -8.05
C LEU A 223 -5.87 -24.49 -7.17
N SER A 224 -5.14 -24.13 -6.12
CA SER A 224 -4.57 -25.09 -5.17
C SER A 224 -5.64 -25.92 -4.45
N CYS A 225 -6.82 -25.36 -4.20
CA CYS A 225 -7.93 -26.07 -3.55
C CYS A 225 -8.80 -26.88 -4.54
N SER A 226 -8.78 -26.54 -5.83
CA SER A 226 -9.56 -27.25 -6.85
C SER A 226 -8.78 -28.44 -7.43
N ASN A 227 -9.30 -29.64 -7.18
CA ASN A 227 -8.75 -30.88 -7.74
C ASN A 227 -9.14 -31.02 -9.22
N GLY A 228 -8.37 -30.42 -10.13
CA GLY A 228 -8.69 -30.45 -11.56
C GLY A 228 -7.50 -30.26 -12.51
N LYS A 229 -7.23 -31.34 -13.28
CA LYS A 229 -6.42 -31.47 -14.52
C LYS A 229 -4.89 -31.37 -14.41
N LYS A 230 -4.23 -32.01 -15.39
CA LYS A 230 -2.78 -31.96 -15.64
C LYS A 230 -2.37 -30.50 -15.86
N ARG A 231 -1.60 -29.94 -14.92
CA ARG A 231 -1.13 -28.55 -14.93
C ARG A 231 0.35 -28.50 -15.23
N GLY A 232 0.80 -27.44 -15.91
CA GLY A 232 2.22 -27.22 -16.19
C GLY A 232 3.04 -27.05 -14.91
N VAL A 233 4.33 -27.41 -14.99
CA VAL A 233 5.26 -27.43 -13.83
C VAL A 233 5.34 -26.06 -13.14
N LYS A 234 5.47 -24.97 -13.91
CA LYS A 234 5.52 -23.59 -13.38
C LYS A 234 4.27 -23.21 -12.57
N LEU A 235 3.09 -23.56 -13.08
CA LEU A 235 1.85 -23.25 -12.39
C LEU A 235 1.71 -24.06 -11.08
N LYS A 236 2.16 -25.32 -11.08
CA LYS A 236 2.22 -26.15 -9.87
C LYS A 236 3.15 -25.56 -8.82
N GLU A 237 4.29 -25.02 -9.23
CA GLU A 237 5.22 -24.32 -8.34
C GLU A 237 4.57 -23.08 -7.72
N LYS A 238 3.93 -22.21 -8.52
CA LYS A 238 3.22 -21.02 -7.99
C LYS A 238 2.07 -21.38 -7.05
N MET A 239 1.33 -22.46 -7.33
CA MET A 239 0.30 -23.01 -6.43
C MET A 239 0.88 -23.47 -5.09
N SER A 240 2.02 -24.17 -5.13
CA SER A 240 2.72 -24.61 -3.92
C SER A 240 3.24 -23.42 -3.10
N ALA A 241 3.75 -22.39 -3.78
CA ALA A 241 4.17 -21.14 -3.14
C ALA A 241 3.01 -20.40 -2.46
N ALA A 242 1.82 -20.38 -3.07
CA ALA A 242 0.61 -19.83 -2.44
C ALA A 242 0.21 -20.61 -1.17
N GLY A 243 0.35 -21.94 -1.18
CA GLY A 243 0.16 -22.77 0.02
C GLY A 243 1.18 -22.45 1.13
N LEU A 244 2.45 -22.24 0.77
CA LEU A 244 3.48 -21.81 1.72
C LEU A 244 3.20 -20.42 2.28
N ALA A 245 2.69 -19.50 1.46
CA ALA A 245 2.31 -18.15 1.88
C ALA A 245 1.17 -18.16 2.90
N ALA A 246 0.18 -19.05 2.74
CA ALA A 246 -0.86 -19.24 3.75
C ALA A 246 -0.27 -19.74 5.09
N ASN A 247 0.72 -20.64 5.07
CA ASN A 247 1.40 -21.10 6.28
C ASN A 247 2.20 -19.97 6.96
N VAL A 248 2.84 -19.11 6.16
CA VAL A 248 3.56 -17.91 6.64
C VAL A 248 2.59 -16.97 7.36
N TYR A 249 1.40 -16.72 6.79
CA TYR A 249 0.36 -15.95 7.47
C TYR A 249 -0.02 -16.57 8.82
N TRP A 250 -0.26 -17.89 8.88
CA TRP A 250 -0.65 -18.55 10.13
C TRP A 250 0.44 -18.47 11.21
N ARG A 251 1.71 -18.59 10.83
CA ARG A 251 2.84 -18.37 11.76
C ARG A 251 2.81 -16.96 12.32
N LYS A 252 2.71 -15.95 11.44
CA LYS A 252 2.66 -14.55 11.86
C LYS A 252 1.44 -14.25 12.72
N LYS A 253 0.29 -14.78 12.36
CA LYS A 253 -0.94 -14.65 13.14
C LYS A 253 -0.78 -15.26 14.54
N GLY A 254 -0.17 -16.45 14.65
CA GLY A 254 0.16 -17.05 15.94
C GLY A 254 1.03 -16.13 16.81
N CYS A 255 2.02 -15.43 16.23
CA CYS A 255 2.81 -14.43 16.96
C CYS A 255 1.98 -13.22 17.40
N VAL A 256 1.09 -12.71 16.53
CA VAL A 256 0.22 -11.57 16.84
C VAL A 256 -0.80 -11.92 17.92
N ASP A 257 -1.45 -13.08 17.80
CA ASP A 257 -2.42 -13.59 18.77
C ASP A 257 -1.72 -13.89 20.11
N SER A 258 -0.51 -14.48 20.08
CA SER A 258 0.31 -14.69 21.27
C SER A 258 0.66 -13.36 21.95
N TRP A 259 1.09 -12.35 21.20
CA TRP A 259 1.34 -11.01 21.73
C TRP A 259 0.07 -10.38 22.31
N GLY A 260 -1.06 -10.54 21.62
CA GLY A 260 -2.40 -10.08 22.02
C GLY A 260 -2.97 -10.77 23.26
N ASN A 261 -2.42 -11.91 23.67
CA ASN A 261 -2.79 -12.64 24.87
C ASN A 261 -1.85 -12.38 26.07
N LEU A 262 -0.69 -11.74 25.87
CA LEU A 262 0.20 -11.35 26.96
C LEU A 262 -0.43 -10.24 27.82
N ASP A 263 -0.15 -10.23 29.11
CA ASP A 263 -0.58 -9.14 29.99
C ASP A 263 0.15 -7.83 29.65
N LEU A 264 -0.49 -6.70 29.99
CA LEU A 264 0.03 -5.36 29.68
C LEU A 264 1.40 -5.10 30.32
N ALA A 265 1.65 -5.64 31.53
CA ALA A 265 2.93 -5.44 32.21
C ALA A 265 4.06 -6.20 31.50
N THR A 266 3.82 -7.45 31.09
CA THR A 266 4.78 -8.22 30.29
C THR A 266 5.03 -7.58 28.93
N ARG A 267 4.00 -7.10 28.22
CA ARG A 267 4.21 -6.36 26.96
C ARG A 267 5.08 -5.12 27.16
N ARG A 268 4.81 -4.33 28.20
CA ARG A 268 5.59 -3.13 28.53
C ARG A 268 7.04 -3.47 28.86
N ASN A 269 7.27 -4.55 29.61
CA ASN A 269 8.61 -5.01 29.98
C ASN A 269 9.40 -5.52 28.78
N VAL A 270 8.77 -6.28 27.88
CA VAL A 270 9.39 -6.73 26.63
C VAL A 270 9.72 -5.54 25.74
N LEU A 271 8.78 -4.61 25.52
CA LEU A 271 9.03 -3.40 24.74
C LEU A 271 10.19 -2.58 25.33
N THR A 272 10.18 -2.33 26.63
CA THR A 272 11.24 -1.56 27.31
C THR A 272 12.61 -2.25 27.19
N SER A 273 12.63 -3.58 27.29
CA SER A 273 13.86 -4.38 27.13
C SER A 273 14.39 -4.36 25.70
N VAL A 274 13.51 -4.47 24.70
CA VAL A 274 13.89 -4.41 23.28
C VAL A 274 14.36 -3.01 22.92
N LEU A 275 13.59 -1.97 23.23
CA LEU A 275 14.00 -0.57 22.99
C LEU A 275 15.31 -0.23 23.70
N GLY A 276 15.50 -0.67 24.95
CA GLY A 276 16.74 -0.46 25.69
C GLY A 276 17.96 -1.18 25.08
N LYS A 277 17.75 -2.37 24.49
CA LYS A 277 18.80 -3.11 23.77
C LYS A 277 19.11 -2.50 22.41
N SER A 278 18.09 -2.05 21.66
CA SER A 278 18.22 -1.45 20.33
C SER A 278 18.70 0.01 20.37
N ALA A 279 18.50 0.73 21.47
CA ALA A 279 19.04 2.08 21.64
C ALA A 279 20.59 2.09 21.67
N LYS A 280 21.23 1.05 22.23
CA LYS A 280 22.69 0.96 22.31
C LYS A 280 23.39 0.92 20.93
N PRO A 281 23.01 0.04 19.97
CA PRO A 281 23.59 0.04 18.64
C PRO A 281 23.24 1.30 17.85
N LEU A 282 22.02 1.85 17.99
CA LEU A 282 21.65 3.12 17.35
C LEU A 282 22.49 4.30 17.84
N ILE A 283 22.78 4.39 19.14
CA ILE A 283 23.68 5.40 19.69
C ILE A 283 25.10 5.22 19.14
N LEU A 284 25.59 3.98 19.05
CA LEU A 284 26.91 3.68 18.47
C LEU A 284 26.98 4.00 16.97
N GLU A 285 25.90 3.79 16.23
CA GLU A 285 25.79 4.10 14.80
C GLU A 285 25.74 5.61 14.56
N ILE A 286 25.00 6.38 15.39
CA ILE A 286 25.02 7.84 15.35
C ILE A 286 26.42 8.37 15.70
N LEU A 287 27.10 7.78 16.70
CA LEU A 287 28.47 8.16 17.08
C LEU A 287 29.50 7.83 15.98
N LYS A 288 29.27 6.78 15.18
CA LYS A 288 30.12 6.41 14.03
C LYS A 288 29.77 7.22 12.77
N GLY A 289 28.50 7.52 12.55
CA GLY A 289 28.01 8.33 11.43
C GLY A 289 28.48 9.78 11.46
N THR A 290 28.88 10.27 12.65
CA THR A 290 29.62 11.55 12.77
C THR A 290 31.07 11.49 12.27
N SER A 291 31.58 10.32 11.87
CA SER A 291 32.98 10.14 11.39
C SER A 291 33.14 9.58 9.98
N SER A 292 32.04 9.26 9.27
CA SER A 292 32.10 8.75 7.90
C SER A 292 30.93 9.26 7.07
N GLU A 293 31.14 10.31 6.30
CA GLU A 293 30.35 10.58 5.10
C GLU A 293 30.71 9.54 4.03
N VAL A 294 29.73 9.29 3.15
CA VAL A 294 29.76 8.43 1.95
C VAL A 294 29.16 7.03 2.15
N GLY A 295 27.90 6.92 1.72
CA GLY A 295 27.50 5.86 0.78
C GLY A 295 26.63 4.72 1.29
N ASP A 296 25.36 4.98 1.65
CA ASP A 296 24.25 4.06 1.34
C ASP A 296 22.93 4.85 1.45
N GLU A 297 22.43 5.42 0.34
CA GLU A 297 21.10 6.04 0.28
C GLU A 297 20.02 4.95 0.29
N MET A 298 19.92 4.23 1.40
CA MET A 298 18.77 3.41 1.68
C MET A 298 17.95 4.10 2.76
N TRP A 299 16.98 4.88 2.27
CA TRP A 299 16.02 5.66 3.06
C TRP A 299 15.52 4.87 4.26
N LEU A 300 16.14 5.15 5.41
CA LEU A 300 15.60 4.78 6.70
C LEU A 300 14.22 5.43 6.76
N PHE A 301 13.19 4.60 6.89
CA PHE A 301 11.82 5.03 7.15
C PHE A 301 11.80 5.66 8.55
N ASN A 302 12.32 6.87 8.67
CA ASN A 302 12.23 7.64 9.88
C ASN A 302 10.76 8.03 10.07
N THR A 303 10.24 7.51 11.18
CA THR A 303 9.07 7.95 11.92
C THR A 303 8.85 9.46 11.82
N GLY A 304 7.63 9.84 11.46
CA GLY A 304 6.99 11.07 11.90
C GLY A 304 7.78 12.36 11.67
N VAL A 305 7.76 12.86 10.44
CA VAL A 305 7.68 14.32 10.25
C VAL A 305 6.24 14.58 9.83
N GLU A 306 5.45 15.06 10.79
CA GLU A 306 4.21 15.76 10.48
C GLU A 306 4.49 16.73 9.35
N GLN A 307 3.83 16.52 8.22
CA GLN A 307 3.74 17.54 7.20
C GLN A 307 3.01 18.72 7.86
N PRO A 308 3.63 19.91 8.00
CA PRO A 308 2.93 21.02 8.61
C PRO A 308 1.81 21.41 7.65
N LEU A 309 0.58 21.14 8.07
CA LEU A 309 -0.61 21.81 7.56
C LEU A 309 -0.30 23.32 7.60
N ARG A 310 -0.13 23.92 6.41
CA ARG A 310 0.07 25.35 6.25
C ARG A 310 -1.19 26.07 6.74
N TYR A 311 -1.25 26.40 8.02
CA TYR A 311 -2.06 27.49 8.54
C TYR A 311 -1.11 28.58 9.01
N ASN A 312 -1.11 29.69 8.27
CA ASN A 312 -0.43 30.91 8.66
C ASN A 312 -1.20 31.56 9.82
N HIS A 313 -0.57 31.74 10.97
CA HIS A 313 -0.76 32.91 11.81
C HIS A 313 0.54 33.26 12.54
N ASN A 314 0.96 34.50 12.38
CA ASN A 314 2.16 35.07 13.00
C ASN A 314 1.91 35.37 14.48
N VAL A 315 2.99 35.27 15.26
CA VAL A 315 3.48 36.19 16.32
C VAL A 315 3.94 35.44 17.60
N PHE A 316 5.28 35.31 17.66
CA PHE A 316 6.24 35.45 18.78
C PHE A 316 6.02 34.84 20.19
N THR A 317 7.08 34.09 20.59
CA THR A 317 7.69 33.89 21.94
C THR A 317 6.83 33.18 22.99
N ARG A 318 7.32 32.24 23.81
CA ARG A 318 8.64 32.03 24.42
C ARG A 318 8.69 30.58 24.96
N LYS A 319 9.89 29.98 25.00
CA LYS A 319 10.19 28.69 25.64
C LYS A 319 9.56 28.55 27.03
N THR A 320 8.87 27.46 27.28
CA THR A 320 8.75 26.84 28.61
C THR A 320 8.45 25.37 28.44
N VAL A 321 9.32 24.52 28.98
CA VAL A 321 9.18 23.06 29.05
C VAL A 321 8.32 22.73 30.27
N PRO A 322 7.23 21.95 30.14
CA PRO A 322 6.62 21.30 31.29
C PRO A 322 6.87 19.80 31.29
N LYS A 323 7.16 19.35 32.51
CA LYS A 323 7.48 18.01 33.00
C LYS A 323 6.30 17.05 32.80
N LEU A 324 6.61 15.82 32.38
CA LEU A 324 5.69 14.68 32.30
C LEU A 324 5.12 14.39 33.71
N VAL A 325 3.79 14.46 33.86
CA VAL A 325 3.06 13.97 35.04
C VAL A 325 1.99 12.99 34.58
N ALA A 326 1.87 11.93 35.35
CA ALA A 326 1.19 10.67 35.08
C ALA A 326 -0.35 10.75 35.07
N ASP A 327 -0.92 9.75 34.41
CA ASP A 327 -2.21 9.10 34.66
C ASP A 327 -3.48 9.96 34.70
N THR A 328 -4.29 9.89 33.64
CA THR A 328 -5.75 9.75 33.78
C THR A 328 -6.35 9.08 32.55
N GLU A 329 -6.96 7.91 32.77
CA GLU A 329 -7.83 7.23 31.82
C GLU A 329 -9.17 7.95 31.64
N PHE A 330 -9.89 7.49 30.61
CA PHE A 330 -11.33 7.63 30.34
C PHE A 330 -11.79 8.83 29.52
N GLY A 331 -12.00 8.53 28.23
CA GLY A 331 -13.03 9.16 27.45
C GLY A 331 -14.42 8.89 28.05
N SER A 332 -15.21 9.95 28.15
CA SER A 332 -16.66 9.90 28.05
C SER A 332 -17.07 11.23 27.44
N SER A 333 -17.51 11.17 26.19
CA SER A 333 -18.16 12.27 25.50
C SER A 333 -19.45 12.63 26.23
N ILE A 334 -19.51 13.83 26.83
CA ILE A 334 -20.75 14.45 27.28
C ILE A 334 -20.90 15.79 26.53
N ILE A 335 -22.10 15.95 25.98
CA ILE A 335 -22.63 16.96 25.07
C ILE A 335 -22.43 18.40 25.61
N PRO A 336 -22.16 19.41 24.77
CA PRO A 336 -22.03 20.79 25.22
C PRO A 336 -23.42 21.39 25.53
N ALA A 337 -23.64 21.81 26.77
CA ALA A 337 -24.70 22.75 27.12
C ALA A 337 -24.19 24.18 26.95
N SER A 338 -24.85 24.93 26.07
CA SER A 338 -24.64 26.35 25.81
C SER A 338 -24.97 27.17 27.05
N LEU A 339 -23.98 27.86 27.63
CA LEU A 339 -24.21 28.94 28.58
C LEU A 339 -24.17 30.26 27.81
N SER A 340 -25.35 30.82 27.55
CA SER A 340 -25.55 32.23 27.26
C SER A 340 -25.76 32.93 28.59
N GLY A 341 -24.81 33.75 29.03
CA GLY A 341 -25.03 34.67 30.15
C GLY A 341 -25.60 35.99 29.64
N GLU A 342 -26.52 36.61 30.40
CA GLU A 342 -26.32 37.98 30.88
C GLU A 342 -27.30 38.39 31.99
N SER A 343 -26.68 38.88 33.08
CA SER A 343 -26.94 40.08 33.91
C SER A 343 -28.30 40.47 34.53
N ALA A 344 -28.14 40.92 35.78
CA ALA A 344 -28.82 42.01 36.49
C ALA A 344 -30.17 41.74 37.19
N SER A 345 -30.13 41.64 38.52
CA SER A 345 -30.49 42.75 39.45
C SER A 345 -30.03 42.44 40.87
#